data_AF-G0M7R0-F1
#
_entry.id   AF-G0M7R0-F1
#
_cell.length_a   1.000
_cell.length_b   1.000
_cell.length_c   1.000
_cell.angle_alpha   90.00
_cell.angle_beta   90.00
_cell.angle_gamma   90.00
#
_symmetry.space_group_name_H-M   'P 1'
#
loop_
_entity.id
_entity.type
_entity.pdbx_description
1 polymer ?
#
loop_
_entity_poly.entity_id
_entity_poly.type
_entity_poly.pdbx_seq_one_letter_code
_entity_poly.pdbx_strand_id
1 'polypeptide(L)'
;MKLKKETSKLKKRRCDIKTMRNKYEFIRYSSDPSKELMEDLFKIGRRQGIPERELEYIEDELTKNRKTTHTTAYSPAREFYQRRLRENPLLMEYVVRMFYHDFVILNYPFPEGF
;
A
#
# COMPACT_ATOMS: atom_id res chain seq x y z
N MET A 1 -25.98 -25.69 40.02
CA MET A 1 -25.70 -24.23 39.96
C MET A 1 -24.71 -23.99 38.83
N LYS A 2 -25.17 -23.52 37.65
CA LYS A 2 -24.33 -23.38 36.45
C LYS A 2 -23.42 -22.16 36.61
N LEU A 3 -22.11 -22.40 36.63
CA LEU A 3 -21.09 -21.36 36.45
C LEU A 3 -21.36 -20.63 35.13
N LYS A 4 -21.69 -19.34 35.21
CA LYS A 4 -21.73 -18.46 34.04
C LYS A 4 -20.31 -18.39 33.51
N LYS A 5 -20.04 -19.11 32.41
CA LYS A 5 -18.89 -18.82 31.56
C LYS A 5 -19.16 -17.44 30.99
N GLU A 6 -18.57 -16.45 31.62
CA GLU A 6 -18.39 -15.13 31.05
C GLU A 6 -17.52 -15.35 29.80
N THR A 7 -18.19 -15.48 28.66
CA THR A 7 -17.53 -15.47 27.36
C THR A 7 -17.05 -14.05 27.18
N SER A 8 -15.84 -13.78 27.70
CA SER A 8 -15.03 -12.68 27.21
C SER A 8 -14.87 -12.94 25.72
N LYS A 9 -15.75 -12.29 24.93
CA LYS A 9 -15.64 -12.20 23.48
C LYS A 9 -14.18 -11.83 23.24
N LEU A 10 -13.39 -12.77 22.70
CA LEU A 10 -12.11 -12.44 22.10
C LEU A 10 -12.44 -11.39 21.04
N LYS A 11 -12.24 -10.13 21.42
CA LYS A 11 -12.38 -8.97 20.55
C LYS A 11 -11.38 -9.23 19.43
N LYS A 12 -11.88 -9.64 18.25
CA LYS A 12 -11.08 -9.83 17.03
C LYS A 12 -10.49 -8.46 16.70
N ARG A 13 -9.34 -8.17 17.30
CA ARG A 13 -8.68 -6.87 17.24
C ARG A 13 -7.87 -6.85 15.95
N ARG A 14 -8.12 -5.78 15.20
CA ARG A 14 -7.30 -5.15 14.14
C ARG A 14 -7.57 -5.70 12.73
N CYS A 15 -7.89 -4.77 11.83
CA CYS A 15 -8.03 -4.94 10.38
C CYS A 15 -9.43 -5.26 9.82
N ASP A 16 -10.50 -4.74 10.43
CA ASP A 16 -11.76 -4.56 9.69
C ASP A 16 -11.75 -3.21 8.99
N ILE A 17 -11.11 -3.16 7.82
CA ILE A 17 -11.05 -1.96 6.98
C ILE A 17 -12.45 -1.50 6.55
N LYS A 18 -13.41 -2.42 6.42
CA LYS A 18 -14.76 -2.11 5.95
C LYS A 18 -15.52 -1.28 6.98
N THR A 19 -15.45 -1.64 8.26
CA THR A 19 -16.18 -0.92 9.32
C THR A 19 -15.38 0.25 9.89
N MET A 20 -14.06 0.21 9.86
CA MET A 20 -13.20 1.21 10.49
C MET A 20 -12.45 2.10 9.50
N ARG A 21 -12.87 2.15 8.22
CA ARG A 21 -12.24 2.95 7.16
C ARG A 21 -11.91 4.38 7.59
N ASN A 22 -12.86 5.07 8.22
CA ASN A 22 -12.72 6.47 8.62
C ASN A 22 -11.71 6.69 9.77
N LYS A 23 -11.19 5.62 10.36
CA LYS A 23 -10.16 5.65 11.43
C LYS A 23 -8.78 5.32 10.91
N TYR A 24 -8.65 4.99 9.62
CA TYR A 24 -7.38 4.72 8.97
C TYR A 24 -6.96 5.91 8.12
N GLU A 25 -5.66 6.14 8.09
CA GLU A 25 -5.02 6.98 7.09
C GLU A 25 -4.23 6.06 6.17
N PHE A 26 -4.37 6.28 4.87
CA PHE A 26 -3.75 5.45 3.86
C PHE A 26 -2.42 6.06 3.45
N ILE A 27 -1.40 5.22 3.36
CA ILE A 27 -0.09 5.59 2.85
C ILE A 27 0.02 4.94 1.47
N ARG A 28 0.15 5.76 0.43
CA ARG A 28 0.25 5.30 -0.96
C ARG A 28 1.61 4.67 -1.21
N TYR A 29 1.63 3.43 -1.68
CA TYR A 29 2.87 2.78 -2.07
C TYR A 29 3.32 3.26 -3.45
N SER A 30 4.62 3.49 -3.61
CA SER A 30 5.21 3.85 -4.87
C SER A 30 6.47 3.02 -5.10
N SER A 31 6.64 2.55 -6.35
CA SER A 31 7.90 1.91 -6.75
C SER A 31 9.07 2.88 -6.71
N ASP A 32 8.87 4.17 -6.48
CA ASP A 32 9.88 5.18 -6.17
C ASP A 32 9.47 5.87 -4.86
N PRO A 33 10.16 5.61 -3.73
CA PRO A 33 9.62 5.92 -2.41
C PRO A 33 9.57 7.43 -2.16
N SER A 34 10.43 8.21 -2.82
CA SER A 34 10.51 9.67 -2.74
C SER A 34 9.25 10.38 -3.25
N LYS A 35 8.32 9.66 -3.88
CA LYS A 35 7.05 10.18 -4.35
C LYS A 35 5.96 10.05 -3.28
N GLU A 36 4.85 9.38 -3.61
CA GLU A 36 3.63 9.35 -2.82
C GLU A 36 3.84 8.68 -1.45
N LEU A 37 4.77 7.72 -1.36
CA LEU A 37 5.07 7.01 -0.11
C LEU A 37 5.69 7.93 0.94
N MET A 38 6.77 8.65 0.62
CA MET A 38 7.42 9.56 1.57
C MET A 38 6.49 10.73 1.91
N GLU A 39 5.76 11.27 0.92
CA GLU A 39 4.81 12.37 1.15
C GLU A 39 3.78 11.99 2.23
N ASP A 40 3.11 10.85 2.06
CA ASP A 40 2.07 10.40 3.00
C ASP A 40 2.66 10.00 4.35
N LEU A 41 3.78 9.25 4.35
CA LEU A 41 4.41 8.76 5.57
C LEU A 41 4.96 9.89 6.44
N PHE A 42 5.65 10.87 5.85
CA PHE A 42 6.29 11.94 6.60
C PHE A 42 5.27 12.98 7.06
N LYS A 43 4.20 13.20 6.30
CA LYS A 43 3.05 13.97 6.78
C LYS A 43 2.50 13.41 8.09
N ILE A 44 2.35 12.08 8.18
CA ILE A 44 1.89 11.41 9.41
C ILE A 44 2.95 11.54 10.51
N GLY A 45 4.22 11.26 10.21
CA GLY A 45 5.32 11.30 11.16
C GLY A 45 5.48 12.68 11.81
N ARG A 46 5.50 13.74 11.00
CA ARG A 46 5.57 15.14 11.49
C ARG A 46 4.39 15.49 12.38
N ARG A 47 3.17 15.08 11.99
CA ARG A 47 1.96 15.31 12.79
C ARG A 47 2.01 14.60 14.15
N GLN A 48 2.74 13.49 14.26
CA GLN A 48 2.97 12.80 15.53
C GLN A 48 4.18 13.33 16.31
N GLY A 49 4.88 14.36 15.81
CA GLY A 49 6.03 14.96 16.48
C GLY A 49 7.32 14.13 16.34
N ILE A 50 7.43 13.29 15.31
CA ILE A 50 8.69 12.59 15.03
C ILE A 50 9.75 13.64 14.62
N PRO A 51 10.94 13.65 15.24
CA PRO A 51 12.01 14.58 14.87
C PRO A 51 12.48 14.38 13.42
N GLU A 52 12.82 15.47 12.71
CA GLU A 52 13.25 15.39 11.30
C GLU A 52 14.45 14.46 11.09
N ARG A 53 15.40 14.40 12.04
CA ARG A 53 16.55 13.47 11.95
C ARG A 53 16.12 11.99 11.81
N GLU A 54 15.00 11.59 12.43
CA GLU A 54 14.50 10.22 12.35
C GLU A 54 13.78 9.99 11.02
N LEU A 55 13.12 11.04 10.49
CA LEU A 55 12.50 11.01 9.16
C LEU A 55 13.57 10.93 8.07
N GLU A 56 14.65 11.71 8.19
CA GLU A 56 15.82 11.66 7.30
C GLU A 56 16.46 10.26 7.30
N TYR A 57 16.61 9.64 8.47
CA TYR A 57 17.09 8.27 8.57
C TYR A 57 16.19 7.28 7.81
N ILE A 58 14.87 7.40 7.96
CA ILE A 58 13.90 6.56 7.23
C ILE A 58 13.99 6.81 5.72
N GLU A 59 14.12 8.06 5.29
CA GLU A 59 14.27 8.41 3.87
C GLU A 59 15.51 7.74 3.28
N ASP A 60 16.64 7.85 3.99
CA ASP A 60 17.92 7.28 3.59
C ASP A 60 17.85 5.76 3.46
N GLU A 61 17.24 5.07 4.44
CA GLU A 61 17.06 3.62 4.38
C GLU A 61 16.19 3.19 3.20
N LEU A 62 15.10 3.92 2.93
CA LEU A 62 14.16 3.56 1.87
C LEU A 62 14.68 3.90 0.47
N THR A 63 15.59 4.87 0.34
CA THR A 63 16.15 5.31 -0.94
C THR A 63 17.50 4.65 -1.27
N LYS A 64 18.43 4.56 -0.30
CA LYS A 64 19.81 4.12 -0.53
C LYS A 64 19.97 2.59 -0.53
N ASN A 65 19.23 1.87 0.32
CA ASN A 65 19.42 0.42 0.54
C ASN A 65 18.52 -0.48 -0.34
N ARG A 66 18.04 0.06 -1.46
CA ARG A 66 16.96 -0.54 -2.26
C ARG A 66 17.33 -1.72 -3.15
N LYS A 67 18.63 -1.93 -3.42
CA LYS A 67 19.09 -3.08 -4.22
C LYS A 67 19.15 -4.31 -3.34
N THR A 68 17.99 -4.87 -3.01
CA THR A 68 17.96 -6.25 -2.53
C THR A 68 18.37 -7.15 -3.70
N THR A 69 19.35 -8.02 -3.46
CA THR A 69 19.95 -8.90 -4.48
C THR A 69 18.93 -9.78 -5.22
N HIS A 70 17.72 -9.94 -4.66
CA HIS A 70 16.62 -10.72 -5.23
C HIS A 70 15.46 -9.87 -5.76
N THR A 71 15.70 -8.62 -6.15
CA THR A 71 14.64 -7.77 -6.71
C THR A 71 14.11 -8.35 -8.02
N THR A 72 12.86 -8.79 -8.01
CA THR A 72 12.14 -9.22 -9.23
C THR A 72 11.66 -8.03 -10.05
N ALA A 73 11.81 -6.81 -9.52
CA ALA A 73 11.30 -5.59 -10.09
C ALA A 73 11.91 -5.26 -11.47
N TYR A 74 13.09 -5.78 -11.78
CA TYR A 74 13.79 -5.53 -13.05
C TYR A 74 14.06 -6.82 -13.83
N SER A 75 13.36 -7.91 -13.51
CA SER A 75 13.54 -9.16 -14.25
C SER A 75 12.98 -9.03 -15.67
N PRO A 76 13.64 -9.59 -16.70
CA PRO A 76 13.13 -9.60 -18.07
C PRO A 76 11.74 -10.24 -18.18
N ALA A 77 11.46 -11.25 -17.34
CA ALA A 77 10.15 -11.88 -17.25
C ALA A 77 9.06 -10.90 -16.81
N ARG A 78 9.33 -10.07 -15.78
CA ARG A 78 8.37 -9.05 -15.32
C ARG A 78 8.03 -8.07 -16.44
N GLU A 79 9.04 -7.54 -17.13
CA GLU A 79 8.85 -6.60 -18.22
C GLU A 79 8.04 -7.22 -19.37
N PHE A 80 8.37 -8.46 -19.73
CA PHE A 80 7.67 -9.21 -20.78
C PHE A 80 6.18 -9.37 -20.51
N TYR A 81 5.79 -9.74 -19.28
CA TYR A 81 4.39 -9.90 -18.90
C TYR A 81 3.68 -8.57 -18.67
N GLN A 82 4.35 -7.60 -18.06
CA GLN A 82 3.79 -6.27 -17.84
C GLN A 82 3.40 -5.59 -19.16
N ARG A 83 4.25 -5.70 -20.18
CA ARG A 83 3.98 -5.16 -21.51
C ARG A 83 2.72 -5.80 -22.12
N ARG A 84 2.64 -7.13 -22.15
CA ARG A 84 1.47 -7.86 -22.68
C ARG A 84 0.17 -7.53 -21.95
N LEU A 85 0.25 -7.34 -20.64
CA LEU A 85 -0.90 -6.94 -19.85
C LEU A 85 -1.38 -5.54 -20.25
N ARG A 86 -0.47 -4.58 -20.35
CA ARG A 86 -0.78 -3.17 -20.66
C ARG A 86 -1.21 -2.94 -22.12
N GLU A 87 -0.68 -3.71 -23.06
CA GLU A 87 -1.00 -3.59 -24.49
C GLU A 87 -2.36 -4.21 -24.86
N ASN A 88 -2.99 -4.97 -23.95
CA ASN A 88 -4.27 -5.62 -24.21
C ASN A 88 -5.38 -4.95 -23.38
N PRO A 89 -6.29 -4.18 -24.00
CA PRO A 89 -7.36 -3.47 -23.31
C PRO A 89 -8.27 -4.39 -22.50
N LEU A 90 -8.59 -5.59 -23.00
CA LEU A 90 -9.43 -6.56 -22.30
C LEU A 90 -8.73 -7.09 -21.03
N LEU A 91 -7.42 -7.36 -21.09
CA LEU A 91 -6.69 -7.80 -19.90
C LEU A 91 -6.58 -6.67 -18.88
N MET A 92 -6.33 -5.44 -19.33
CA MET A 92 -6.42 -4.28 -18.47
C MET A 92 -7.83 -4.16 -17.88
N GLU A 93 -8.89 -4.46 -18.65
CA GLU A 93 -10.29 -4.47 -18.19
C GLU A 93 -10.48 -5.31 -16.91
N TYR A 94 -9.90 -6.51 -16.91
CA TYR A 94 -9.93 -7.38 -15.76
C TYR A 94 -9.10 -6.84 -14.59
N VAL A 95 -7.94 -6.24 -14.86
CA VAL A 95 -7.06 -5.70 -13.80
C VAL A 95 -7.75 -4.59 -13.02
N VAL A 96 -8.30 -3.57 -13.67
CA VAL A 96 -8.96 -2.50 -12.90
C VAL A 96 -10.23 -3.02 -12.27
N ARG A 97 -10.98 -3.96 -12.87
CA ARG A 97 -12.14 -4.56 -12.19
C ARG A 97 -11.75 -5.30 -10.91
N MET A 98 -10.62 -6.03 -10.92
CA MET A 98 -10.10 -6.69 -9.72
C MET A 98 -9.65 -5.69 -8.65
N PHE A 99 -9.01 -4.58 -9.05
CA PHE A 99 -8.41 -3.60 -8.15
C PHE A 99 -9.19 -2.28 -8.04
N TYR A 100 -10.45 -2.24 -8.47
CA TYR A 100 -11.23 -1.00 -8.62
C TYR A 100 -11.29 -0.20 -7.32
N HIS A 101 -11.58 -0.91 -6.23
CA HIS A 101 -11.65 -0.29 -4.92
C HIS A 101 -10.31 0.28 -4.47
N ASP A 102 -9.18 -0.34 -4.83
CA ASP A 102 -7.87 0.16 -4.47
C ASP A 102 -7.53 1.46 -5.22
N PHE A 103 -7.85 1.55 -6.51
CA PHE A 103 -7.75 2.81 -7.28
C PHE A 103 -8.54 3.93 -6.62
N VAL A 104 -9.78 3.66 -6.21
CA VAL A 104 -10.67 4.67 -5.59
C VAL A 104 -10.22 5.02 -4.17
N ILE A 105 -9.84 4.04 -3.35
CA ILE A 105 -9.47 4.26 -1.94
C ILE A 105 -8.13 4.99 -1.84
N LEU A 106 -7.17 4.62 -2.69
CA LEU A 106 -5.80 5.17 -2.69
C LEU A 106 -5.64 6.36 -3.65
N ASN A 107 -6.71 6.72 -4.36
CA ASN A 107 -6.75 7.84 -5.29
C ASN A 107 -5.67 7.75 -6.39
N TYR A 108 -5.48 6.57 -6.95
CA TYR A 108 -4.62 6.37 -8.13
C TYR A 108 -5.43 6.59 -9.41
N PRO A 109 -4.82 7.18 -10.46
CA PRO A 109 -5.47 7.31 -11.75
C PRO A 109 -5.71 5.92 -12.35
N PHE A 110 -6.83 5.78 -13.05
CA PHE A 110 -7.07 4.60 -13.86
C PHE A 110 -6.07 4.55 -15.03
N PRO A 111 -5.62 3.35 -15.44
CA PRO A 111 -4.79 3.19 -16.63
C PRO A 111 -5.48 3.72 -17.89
N GLU A 112 -4.73 4.39 -18.76
CA GLU A 112 -5.25 4.87 -20.05
C GLU A 112 -5.67 3.70 -20.95
N GLY A 113 -6.79 3.85 -21.67
CA GLY A 113 -7.28 2.84 -22.60
C GLY A 113 -7.90 1.59 -21.93
N PHE A 114 -8.17 1.68 -20.62
CA PHE A 114 -9.10 0.81 -19.91
C PHE A 114 -10.54 1.22 -20.16
#